data_AF-A0A1E8YPV1-F1
#
_entry.id   AF-A0A1E8YPV1-F1
#
_cell.length_a   1.000
_cell.length_b   1.000
_cell.length_c   1.000
_cell.angle_alpha   90.00
_cell.angle_beta   90.00
_cell.angle_gamma   90.00
#
_symmetry.space_group_name_H-M   'P 1'
#
loop_
_entity.id
_entity.type
_entity.pdbx_description
1 polymer ?
#
loop_
_entity_poly.entity_id
_entity_poly.type
_entity_poly.pdbx_seq_one_letter_code
_entity_poly.pdbx_strand_id
1 'polypeptide(L)'
;MNLFDLLKGYKQIQFDNQLLEWKIAKDILELDRRDVREDISELFEGLLPIPTDEELRDRIESLSKELKYNIEMINKTNQILNIFDEKDQNILKMRYIEGKTNSQIAHAMGYSHTTIRIRITILMEFVNLIDKYNNLNI
;
A
#
# COMPACT_ATOMS: atom_id res chain seq x y z
N MET A 1 -7.33 10.60 -2.69
CA MET A 1 -6.98 9.50 -3.62
C MET A 1 -8.26 8.77 -3.94
N ASN A 2 -8.61 8.58 -5.22
CA ASN A 2 -9.87 7.91 -5.57
C ASN A 2 -9.73 6.39 -5.50
N LEU A 3 -10.86 5.66 -5.53
CA LEU A 3 -10.86 4.19 -5.45
C LEU A 3 -10.08 3.49 -6.58
N PHE A 4 -10.03 4.10 -7.77
CA PHE A 4 -9.30 3.54 -8.90
C PHE A 4 -7.79 3.64 -8.72
N ASP A 5 -7.30 4.77 -8.21
CA ASP A 5 -5.89 4.99 -7.89
C ASP A 5 -5.43 3.99 -6.83
N LEU A 6 -6.29 3.68 -5.85
CA LEU A 6 -6.03 2.68 -4.83
C LEU A 6 -5.87 1.27 -5.41
N LEU A 7 -6.74 0.87 -6.35
CA LEU A 7 -6.63 -0.43 -7.02
C LEU A 7 -5.32 -0.56 -7.83
N LYS A 8 -4.91 0.50 -8.53
CA LYS A 8 -3.66 0.51 -9.30
C LYS A 8 -2.42 0.58 -8.40
N GLY A 9 -2.48 1.38 -7.35
CA GLY A 9 -1.39 1.59 -6.41
C GLY A 9 -1.20 0.46 -5.40
N TYR A 10 -2.12 -0.50 -5.33
CA TYR A 10 -2.16 -1.52 -4.27
C TYR A 10 -0.81 -2.20 -4.00
N LYS A 11 -0.15 -2.72 -5.05
CA LYS A 11 1.16 -3.39 -4.90
C LYS A 11 2.26 -2.42 -4.46
N GLN A 12 2.21 -1.18 -4.96
CA GLN A 12 3.18 -0.17 -4.57
C GLN A 12 3.03 0.19 -3.08
N ILE A 13 1.80 0.41 -2.62
CA ILE A 13 1.51 0.69 -1.21
C ILE A 13 1.97 -0.48 -0.33
N GLN A 14 1.77 -1.72 -0.76
CA GLN A 14 2.28 -2.90 -0.03
C GLN A 14 3.81 -2.92 0.06
N PHE A 15 4.50 -2.63 -1.04
CA PHE A 15 5.96 -2.54 -1.06
C PHE A 15 6.46 -1.40 -0.17
N ASP A 16 5.82 -0.23 -0.24
CA ASP A 16 6.16 0.93 0.56
C ASP A 16 5.98 0.62 2.05
N ASN A 17 4.93 -0.11 2.44
CA ASN A 17 4.73 -0.57 3.81
C ASN A 17 5.89 -1.44 4.31
N GLN A 18 6.35 -2.41 3.50
CA GLN A 18 7.49 -3.26 3.87
C GLN A 18 8.77 -2.41 4.07
N LEU A 19 8.97 -1.40 3.21
CA LEU A 19 10.10 -0.50 3.35
C LEU A 19 9.99 0.38 4.60
N LEU A 20 8.79 0.89 4.91
CA LEU A 20 8.52 1.67 6.12
C LEU A 20 8.74 0.83 7.38
N GLU A 21 8.20 -0.39 7.43
CA GLU A 21 8.39 -1.36 8.52
C GLU A 21 9.87 -1.64 8.76
N TRP A 22 10.64 -1.88 7.68
CA TRP A 22 12.08 -2.08 7.79
C TRP A 22 12.82 -0.85 8.34
N LYS A 23 12.48 0.36 7.87
CA LYS A 23 13.10 1.60 8.35
C LYS A 23 12.81 1.84 9.84
N ILE A 24 11.55 1.64 10.25
CA ILE A 24 11.13 1.76 11.65
C ILE A 24 11.89 0.75 12.51
N ALA A 25 11.92 -0.52 12.12
CA ALA A 25 12.62 -1.57 12.86
C ALA A 25 14.12 -1.26 13.00
N LYS A 26 14.74 -0.76 11.92
CA LYS A 26 16.15 -0.34 11.94
C LYS A 26 16.39 0.79 12.95
N ASP A 27 15.56 1.83 12.93
CA ASP A 27 15.74 2.98 13.82
C ASP A 27 15.45 2.61 15.30
N ILE A 28 14.50 1.69 15.57
CA ILE A 28 14.26 1.13 16.91
C ILE A 28 15.47 0.34 17.41
N LEU A 29 16.04 -0.54 16.59
CA LEU A 29 17.22 -1.33 16.97
C LEU A 29 18.44 -0.44 17.26
N GLU A 30 18.55 0.71 16.60
CA GLU A 30 19.62 1.67 16.87
C GLU A 30 19.44 2.36 18.22
N LEU A 31 18.21 2.73 18.60
CA LEU A 31 17.91 3.22 19.94
C LEU A 31 18.22 2.16 21.00
N ASP A 32 17.74 0.92 20.81
CA ASP A 32 17.99 -0.18 21.75
C ASP A 32 19.50 -0.47 21.92
N ARG A 33 20.28 -0.35 20.83
CA ARG A 33 21.73 -0.53 20.86
C ARG A 33 22.43 0.50 21.76
N ARG A 34 21.96 1.75 21.73
CA ARG A 34 22.52 2.86 22.51
C ARG A 34 22.16 2.76 23.99
N ASP A 35 20.98 2.25 24.31
CA ASP A 35 20.56 2.04 25.71
C ASP A 35 21.40 0.97 26.44
N VAL A 36 22.00 0.01 25.71
CA VAL A 36 22.69 -1.16 26.28
C VAL A 36 24.23 -1.02 26.31
N ARG A 37 24.82 -0.11 25.53
CA ARG A 37 26.28 0.08 25.46
C ARG A 37 26.66 1.46 25.97
N GLU A 38 27.78 1.55 26.71
CA GLU A 38 28.48 2.83 26.88
C GLU A 38 28.66 3.46 25.50
N ASP A 39 28.32 4.73 25.40
CA ASP A 39 28.14 5.44 24.15
C ASP A 39 29.45 5.51 23.36
N ILE A 40 29.71 4.51 22.53
CA ILE A 40 30.86 4.46 21.64
C ILE A 40 30.76 5.49 20.50
N SER A 41 29.72 6.33 20.47
CA SER A 41 29.62 7.45 19.53
C SER A 41 30.81 8.40 19.64
N GLU A 42 31.38 8.56 20.85
CA GLU A 42 32.63 9.30 21.08
C GLU A 42 33.83 8.72 20.29
N LEU A 43 33.85 7.40 20.02
CA LEU A 43 34.93 6.75 19.25
C LEU A 43 34.83 6.97 17.74
N PHE A 44 33.67 7.39 17.24
CA PHE A 44 33.40 7.58 15.81
C PHE A 44 33.10 9.04 15.46
N GLU A 45 33.34 9.99 16.38
CA GLU A 45 33.27 11.42 16.12
C GLU A 45 34.02 11.78 14.83
N GLY A 46 33.28 12.29 13.84
CA GLY A 46 33.83 12.77 12.57
C GLY A 46 33.82 11.81 11.39
N LEU A 47 33.38 10.55 11.56
CA LEU A 47 33.34 9.58 10.45
C LEU A 47 32.06 9.67 9.60
N LEU A 48 30.89 9.90 10.22
CA LEU A 48 29.61 10.16 9.55
C LEU A 48 28.67 10.93 10.49
N PRO A 49 27.74 11.77 9.99
CA PRO A 49 26.67 12.30 10.83
C PRO A 49 25.80 11.14 11.33
N ILE A 50 25.88 10.86 12.63
CA ILE A 50 25.05 9.88 13.32
C ILE A 50 23.80 10.62 13.81
N PRO A 51 22.58 10.16 13.47
CA PRO A 51 21.37 10.79 13.96
C PRO A 51 21.30 10.75 15.49
N THR A 52 20.82 11.83 16.11
CA THR A 52 20.56 11.86 17.55
C THR A 52 19.39 10.95 17.92
N ASP A 53 19.25 10.62 19.20
CA ASP A 53 18.10 9.82 19.67
C ASP A 53 16.77 10.52 19.42
N GLU A 54 16.73 11.85 19.53
CA GLU A 54 15.56 12.67 19.21
C GLU A 54 15.22 12.57 17.71
N GLU A 55 16.22 12.72 16.84
CA GLU A 55 16.04 12.57 15.39
C GLU A 55 15.56 11.17 15.00
N LEU A 56 16.02 10.12 15.68
CA LEU A 56 15.54 8.75 15.48
C LEU A 56 14.08 8.60 15.91
N ARG A 57 13.69 9.14 17.07
CA ARG A 57 12.31 9.09 17.57
C ARG A 57 11.36 9.84 16.65
N ASP A 58 11.73 11.04 16.20
CA ASP A 58 10.95 11.85 15.25
C ASP A 58 10.75 11.12 13.92
N ARG A 59 11.82 10.47 13.41
CA ARG A 59 11.73 9.65 12.20
C ARG A 59 10.81 8.45 12.40
N ILE A 60 10.92 7.72 13.51
CA ILE A 60 10.03 6.60 13.84
C ILE A 60 8.57 7.05 13.87
N GLU A 61 8.28 8.18 14.53
CA GLU A 61 6.91 8.71 14.61
C GLU A 61 6.37 9.08 13.23
N SER A 62 7.16 9.79 12.42
CA SER A 62 6.78 10.19 11.06
C SER A 62 6.50 8.99 10.16
N LEU A 63 7.43 8.01 10.14
CA LEU A 63 7.28 6.78 9.36
C LEU A 63 6.08 5.94 9.83
N SER A 64 5.82 5.91 11.14
CA SER A 64 4.67 5.19 11.71
C SER A 64 3.33 5.83 11.32
N LYS A 65 3.27 7.17 11.25
CA LYS A 65 2.10 7.89 10.74
C LYS A 65 1.83 7.56 9.27
N GLU A 66 2.87 7.55 8.45
CA GLU A 66 2.78 7.17 7.03
C GLU A 66 2.33 5.72 6.87
N LEU A 67 2.92 4.78 7.62
CA LEU A 67 2.55 3.37 7.60
C LEU A 67 1.07 3.17 7.98
N LYS A 68 0.60 3.86 9.02
CA LYS A 68 -0.81 3.81 9.44
C LYS A 68 -1.74 4.30 8.34
N TYR A 69 -1.39 5.41 7.67
CA TYR A 69 -2.16 5.92 6.54
C TYR A 69 -2.22 4.90 5.38
N ASN A 70 -1.10 4.30 5.02
CA ASN A 70 -1.04 3.30 3.96
C ASN A 70 -1.84 2.03 4.29
N ILE A 71 -1.81 1.57 5.55
CA ILE A 71 -2.65 0.46 6.02
C ILE A 71 -4.13 0.79 5.86
N GLU A 72 -4.55 2.02 6.18
CA GLU A 72 -5.92 2.47 5.96
C GLU A 72 -6.30 2.44 4.48
N MET A 73 -5.39 2.85 3.59
CA MET A 73 -5.61 2.80 2.13
C MET A 73 -5.76 1.36 1.61
N ILE A 74 -4.96 0.41 2.11
CA ILE A 74 -5.10 -1.02 1.78
C ILE A 74 -6.45 -1.55 2.29
N ASN A 75 -6.83 -1.22 3.52
CA ASN A 75 -8.09 -1.66 4.11
C ASN A 75 -9.29 -1.14 3.31
N LYS A 76 -9.29 0.14 2.92
CA LYS A 76 -10.29 0.71 2.02
C LYS A 76 -10.35 -0.03 0.69
N THR A 77 -9.19 -0.33 0.09
CA THR A 77 -9.13 -1.10 -1.17
C THR A 77 -9.77 -2.49 -1.03
N ASN A 78 -9.44 -3.19 0.06
CA ASN A 78 -10.00 -4.52 0.34
C ASN A 78 -11.52 -4.46 0.59
N GLN A 79 -12.00 -3.45 1.30
CA GLN A 79 -13.44 -3.24 1.52
C GLN A 79 -14.20 -3.08 0.20
N ILE A 80 -13.65 -2.34 -0.76
CA ILE A 80 -14.28 -2.13 -2.07
C ILE A 80 -14.30 -3.42 -2.88
N LEU A 81 -13.19 -4.16 -2.90
CA LEU A 81 -13.15 -5.46 -3.57
C LEU A 81 -14.22 -6.39 -2.97
N ASN A 82 -14.38 -6.41 -1.65
CA ASN A 82 -15.34 -7.25 -0.96
C ASN A 82 -16.83 -6.92 -1.24
N ILE A 83 -17.14 -5.80 -1.91
CA ILE A 83 -18.49 -5.48 -2.38
C ILE A 83 -18.90 -6.38 -3.56
N PHE A 84 -17.92 -6.77 -4.37
CA PHE A 84 -18.15 -7.56 -5.57
C PHE A 84 -18.17 -9.06 -5.26
N ASP A 85 -18.81 -9.86 -6.12
CA ASP A 85 -18.70 -11.31 -6.02
C ASP A 85 -17.27 -11.80 -6.31
N GLU A 86 -16.97 -13.06 -5.96
CA GLU A 86 -15.62 -13.62 -6.10
C GLU A 86 -15.08 -13.52 -7.53
N LYS A 87 -15.94 -13.70 -8.54
CA LYS A 87 -15.56 -13.67 -9.94
C LYS A 87 -15.14 -12.26 -10.36
N ASP A 88 -15.91 -11.26 -9.97
CA ASP A 88 -15.65 -9.86 -10.27
C ASP A 88 -14.45 -9.32 -9.48
N GLN A 89 -14.30 -9.74 -8.23
CA GLN A 89 -13.10 -9.49 -7.45
C GLN A 89 -11.85 -9.97 -8.20
N ASN A 90 -11.89 -11.20 -8.73
CA ASN A 90 -10.78 -11.77 -9.47
C ASN A 90 -10.50 -10.98 -10.77
N ILE A 91 -11.54 -10.56 -11.50
CA ILE A 91 -11.38 -9.69 -12.68
C ILE A 91 -10.68 -8.38 -12.31
N LEU A 92 -11.12 -7.71 -11.23
CA LEU A 92 -10.52 -6.44 -10.77
C LEU A 92 -9.07 -6.62 -10.31
N LYS A 93 -8.78 -7.65 -9.51
CA LYS A 93 -7.42 -7.97 -9.05
C LYS A 93 -6.49 -8.23 -10.23
N MET A 94 -6.89 -9.11 -11.15
CA MET A 94 -6.09 -9.42 -12.32
C MET A 94 -5.86 -8.19 -13.19
N ARG A 95 -6.88 -7.34 -13.37
CA ARG A 95 -6.77 -6.17 -14.22
C ARG A 95 -5.89 -5.07 -13.63
N TYR A 96 -6.10 -4.72 -12.36
CA TYR A 96 -5.55 -3.50 -11.78
C TYR A 96 -4.42 -3.74 -10.79
N ILE A 97 -4.40 -4.88 -10.11
CA ILE A 97 -3.34 -5.25 -9.17
C ILE A 97 -2.24 -6.06 -9.89
N GLU A 98 -2.63 -6.99 -10.75
CA GLU A 98 -1.67 -7.82 -11.51
C GLU A 98 -1.27 -7.20 -12.86
N GLY A 99 -2.01 -6.21 -13.36
CA GLY A 99 -1.71 -5.55 -14.63
C GLY A 99 -2.00 -6.40 -15.86
N LYS A 100 -2.83 -7.45 -15.75
CA LYS A 100 -3.15 -8.33 -16.88
C LYS A 100 -4.00 -7.62 -17.93
N THR A 101 -3.78 -8.00 -19.18
CA THR A 101 -4.61 -7.57 -20.31
C THR A 101 -5.96 -8.29 -20.30
N ASN A 102 -6.96 -7.70 -20.97
CA ASN A 102 -8.27 -8.34 -21.13
C ASN A 102 -8.15 -9.75 -21.74
N SER A 103 -7.21 -9.96 -22.67
CA SER A 103 -6.96 -11.27 -23.29
C SER A 103 -6.38 -12.28 -22.31
N GLN A 104 -5.44 -11.86 -21.47
CA GLN A 104 -4.87 -12.73 -20.42
C GLN A 104 -5.93 -13.11 -19.37
N ILE A 105 -6.80 -12.17 -19.00
CA ILE A 105 -7.91 -12.42 -18.08
C ILE A 105 -8.92 -13.38 -18.71
N ALA A 106 -9.32 -13.12 -19.96
CA ALA A 106 -10.24 -13.96 -20.71
C ALA A 106 -9.74 -15.41 -20.82
N HIS A 107 -8.47 -15.59 -21.19
CA HIS A 107 -7.83 -16.90 -21.25
C HIS A 107 -7.83 -17.60 -19.87
N ALA A 108 -7.40 -16.92 -18.82
CA ALA A 108 -7.31 -17.51 -17.48
C ALA A 108 -8.68 -17.86 -16.86
N MET A 109 -9.75 -17.17 -17.27
CA MET A 109 -11.11 -17.40 -16.75
C MET A 109 -12.01 -18.22 -17.69
N GLY A 110 -11.51 -18.64 -18.85
CA GLY A 110 -12.30 -19.38 -19.84
C GLY A 110 -13.43 -18.56 -20.48
N TYR A 111 -13.29 -17.23 -20.56
CA TYR A 111 -14.27 -16.33 -21.18
C TYR A 111 -13.76 -15.74 -22.50
N SER A 112 -14.68 -15.18 -23.29
CA SER A 112 -14.28 -14.40 -24.45
C SER A 112 -13.67 -13.05 -24.04
N HIS A 113 -12.76 -12.52 -24.87
CA HIS A 113 -12.20 -11.18 -24.67
C HIS A 113 -13.29 -10.11 -24.56
N THR A 114 -14.34 -10.19 -25.39
CA THR A 114 -15.46 -9.24 -25.39
C THR A 114 -16.23 -9.28 -24.07
N THR A 115 -16.48 -10.48 -23.53
CA THR A 115 -17.16 -10.68 -22.24
C THR A 115 -16.37 -10.01 -21.11
N ILE A 116 -15.06 -10.22 -21.05
CA ILE A 116 -14.20 -9.59 -20.04
C ILE A 116 -14.18 -8.07 -20.20
N ARG A 117 -14.05 -7.57 -21.43
CA ARG A 117 -14.03 -6.13 -21.69
C ARG A 117 -15.29 -5.44 -21.16
N ILE A 118 -16.46 -5.97 -21.50
CA ILE A 118 -17.75 -5.42 -21.06
C ILE A 118 -17.86 -5.49 -19.53
N ARG A 119 -17.46 -6.62 -18.94
CA ARG A 119 -17.52 -6.78 -17.48
C ARG A 119 -16.62 -5.78 -16.75
N ILE A 120 -15.39 -5.57 -17.21
CA ILE A 120 -14.47 -4.57 -16.66
C ILE A 120 -15.07 -3.16 -16.73
N THR A 121 -15.68 -2.78 -17.85
CA THR A 121 -16.34 -1.48 -18.00
C THR A 121 -17.44 -1.30 -16.94
N ILE A 122 -18.33 -2.27 -16.80
CA ILE A 122 -19.41 -2.23 -15.80
C ILE A 122 -18.84 -2.13 -14.37
N LEU A 123 -17.83 -2.94 -14.05
CA LEU A 123 -17.21 -2.91 -12.72
C LEU A 123 -16.60 -1.55 -12.40
N MET A 124 -15.96 -0.91 -13.38
CA MET A 124 -15.40 0.43 -13.19
C MET A 124 -16.46 1.52 -13.04
N GLU A 125 -17.61 1.39 -13.71
CA GLU A 125 -18.75 2.28 -13.48
C GLU A 125 -19.23 2.18 -12.02
N PHE A 126 -19.32 0.96 -11.47
CA PHE A 126 -19.64 0.76 -10.06
C PHE A 126 -18.59 1.33 -9.11
N VAL A 127 -17.29 1.10 -9.38
CA VAL A 127 -16.20 1.69 -8.57
C VAL A 127 -16.30 3.22 -8.55
N ASN A 128 -16.53 3.85 -9.71
CA ASN A 128 -16.68 5.30 -9.81
C ASN A 128 -17.95 5.80 -9.08
N LEU A 129 -19.04 5.04 -9.12
CA LEU A 129 -20.27 5.37 -8.40
C LEU A 129 -20.04 5.35 -6.88
N ILE A 130 -19.36 4.34 -6.36
CA ILE A 130 -19.02 4.21 -4.94
C ILE A 130 -18.09 5.35 -4.51
N ASP A 131 -17.06 5.65 -5.31
CA ASP A 131 -16.14 6.76 -5.05
C ASP A 131 -16.90 8.09 -4.95
N LYS A 132 -17.80 8.35 -5.91
CA LYS A 132 -18.65 9.54 -5.90
C LYS A 132 -19.56 9.59 -4.67
N TYR A 133 -20.20 8.48 -4.29
CA TYR A 133 -21.08 8.44 -3.12
C TYR A 133 -20.31 8.68 -1.82
N ASN A 134 -19.13 8.08 -1.66
CA ASN A 134 -18.29 8.28 -0.49
C ASN A 134 -17.78 9.73 -0.39
N ASN A 135 -17.44 10.36 -1.51
CA ASN A 135 -17.02 11.75 -1.55
C ASN A 135 -18.17 12.76 -1.35
N LEU A 136 -19.42 12.33 -1.45
CA LEU A 136 -20.62 13.17 -1.22
C LEU A 136 -21.15 13.10 0.21
N ASN A 137 -20.72 12.10 1.01
CA ASN A 137 -21.15 11.89 2.39
C ASN A 137 -20.05 12.24 3.41
N ILE A 138 -19.10 13.09 3.02
CA ILE A 138 -18.09 13.72 3.88
C ILE A 138 -18.34 15.22 3.88
#